data_AF-A0A9W6SJL3-F1
#
_entry.id   AF-A0A9W6SJL3-F1
#
_cell.length_a   1.000
_cell.length_b   1.000
_cell.length_c   1.000
_cell.angle_alpha   90.00
_cell.angle_beta   90.00
_cell.angle_gamma   90.00
#
_symmetry.space_group_name_H-M   'P 1'
#
loop_
_entity.id
_entity.type
_entity.pdbx_description
1 polymer ?
#
loop_
_entity_poly.entity_id
_entity_poly.type
_entity_poly.pdbx_seq_one_letter_code
_entity_poly.pdbx_strand_id
1 'polypeptide(L)'
;MVDSAHREFVRAHILGETDRAEAILARIPAEQEKDYHLFLSALVKLLLDLRFGEGDMTYRDITGLVAELEDDHRNDTHPVEPFAVEGYLRALNGEERFFTEIPLGEQVRAQFLIMSKIATQAPDVIPNVDEYLTRAEAEYLRMVKDAEG
;
A
#
# COMPACT_ATOMS: atom_id res chain seq x y z
N MET A 1 -1.42 14.18 -11.92
CA MET A 1 -0.95 14.78 -10.66
C MET A 1 -1.77 14.15 -9.56
N VAL A 2 -1.17 13.75 -8.45
CA VAL A 2 -1.92 13.14 -7.34
C VAL A 2 -2.81 14.20 -6.71
N ASP A 3 -4.09 13.87 -6.49
CA ASP A 3 -5.03 14.79 -5.84
C ASP A 3 -4.61 15.02 -4.37
N SER A 4 -4.76 16.26 -3.88
CA SER A 4 -4.46 16.62 -2.50
C SER A 4 -5.21 15.76 -1.47
N ALA A 5 -6.45 15.36 -1.77
CA ALA A 5 -7.24 14.49 -0.91
C ALA A 5 -6.63 13.09 -0.81
N HIS A 6 -6.08 12.55 -1.90
CA HIS A 6 -5.38 11.26 -1.87
C HIS A 6 -4.15 11.35 -0.97
N ARG A 7 -3.35 12.40 -1.14
CA ARG A 7 -2.15 12.62 -0.32
C ARG A 7 -2.49 12.75 1.17
N GLU A 8 -3.48 13.58 1.51
CA GLU A 8 -3.91 13.78 2.90
C GLU A 8 -4.46 12.50 3.52
N PHE A 9 -5.24 11.74 2.76
CA PHE A 9 -5.78 10.45 3.19
C PHE A 9 -4.65 9.47 3.54
N VAL A 10 -3.70 9.26 2.62
CA VAL A 10 -2.58 8.33 2.84
C VAL A 10 -1.70 8.79 4.00
N ARG A 11 -1.47 10.09 4.13
CA ARG A 11 -0.75 10.68 5.26
C ARG A 11 -1.44 10.35 6.59
N ALA A 12 -2.75 10.61 6.69
CA ALA A 12 -3.53 10.32 7.88
C ALA A 12 -3.48 8.83 8.24
N HIS A 13 -3.57 7.95 7.24
CA HIS A 13 -3.47 6.50 7.42
C HIS A 13 -2.12 6.07 8.02
N ILE A 14 -0.99 6.53 7.45
CA ILE A 14 0.35 6.19 7.95
C ILE A 14 0.56 6.68 9.39
N LEU A 15 0.01 7.85 9.72
CA LEU A 15 0.11 8.44 11.06
C LEU A 15 -0.86 7.81 12.08
N GLY A 16 -1.70 6.85 11.67
CA GLY A 16 -2.71 6.23 12.53
C GLY A 16 -3.86 7.18 12.89
N GLU A 17 -4.08 8.24 12.12
CA GLU A 17 -5.19 9.19 12.29
C GLU A 17 -6.48 8.62 11.66
N THR A 18 -6.96 7.47 12.15
CA THR A 18 -8.04 6.67 11.53
C THR A 18 -9.30 7.49 11.23
N ASP A 19 -9.84 8.22 12.22
CA ASP A 19 -11.06 9.03 12.04
C ASP A 19 -10.90 10.08 10.92
N ARG A 20 -9.70 10.65 10.81
CA ARG A 20 -9.39 11.64 9.77
C ARG A 20 -9.26 10.98 8.41
N ALA A 21 -8.58 9.83 8.34
CA ALA A 21 -8.46 9.06 7.10
C ALA A 21 -9.85 8.67 6.57
N GLU A 22 -10.72 8.13 7.41
CA GLU A 22 -12.11 7.78 7.03
C GLU A 22 -12.90 9.00 6.53
N ALA A 23 -12.79 10.13 7.22
CA ALA A 23 -13.47 11.36 6.83
C ALA A 23 -13.01 11.93 5.48
N ILE A 24 -11.74 11.72 5.11
CA ILE A 24 -11.20 12.12 3.79
C ILE A 24 -11.63 11.12 2.73
N LEU A 25 -11.51 9.81 3.00
CA LEU A 25 -11.87 8.75 2.06
C LEU A 25 -13.33 8.87 1.60
N ALA A 26 -14.24 9.18 2.52
CA ALA A 26 -15.67 9.39 2.22
C ALA A 26 -15.94 10.56 1.26
N ARG A 27 -14.96 11.42 0.98
CA ARG A 27 -15.06 12.56 0.06
C ARG A 27 -14.37 12.32 -1.27
N ILE A 28 -13.58 11.25 -1.41
CA ILE A 28 -12.92 10.89 -2.66
C ILE A 28 -13.99 10.31 -3.60
N PRO A 29 -14.22 10.91 -4.78
CA PRO A 29 -15.18 10.39 -5.76
C PRO A 29 -14.78 8.99 -6.25
N ALA A 30 -15.75 8.14 -6.54
CA ALA A 30 -15.50 6.78 -7.03
C ALA A 30 -14.72 6.78 -8.36
N GLU A 31 -14.86 7.83 -9.17
CA GLU A 31 -14.12 7.99 -10.43
C GLU A 31 -12.61 8.15 -10.21
N GLN A 32 -12.20 8.59 -9.02
CA GLN A 32 -10.80 8.76 -8.64
C GLN A 32 -10.20 7.51 -7.98
N GLU A 33 -11.02 6.48 -7.73
CA GLU A 33 -10.62 5.27 -7.01
C GLU A 33 -9.41 4.59 -7.66
N LYS A 34 -9.38 4.50 -9.00
CA LYS A 34 -8.25 3.92 -9.74
C LYS A 34 -6.95 4.70 -9.54
N ASP A 35 -7.00 6.02 -9.64
CA ASP A 35 -5.81 6.87 -9.50
C ASP A 35 -5.25 6.84 -8.09
N TYR A 36 -6.15 6.83 -7.11
CA TYR A 36 -5.82 6.67 -5.70
C TYR A 36 -5.17 5.30 -5.41
N HIS A 37 -5.69 4.19 -5.96
CA HIS A 37 -5.10 2.85 -5.79
C HIS A 37 -3.70 2.72 -6.39
N LEU A 38 -3.46 3.38 -7.53
CA LEU A 38 -2.14 3.41 -8.12
C LEU A 38 -1.15 4.21 -7.26
N PHE A 39 -1.60 5.30 -6.64
CA PHE A 39 -0.78 6.06 -5.69
C PHE A 39 -0.44 5.26 -4.43
N LEU A 40 -1.40 4.51 -3.88
CA LEU A 40 -1.13 3.57 -2.79
C LEU A 40 -0.09 2.51 -3.18
N SER A 41 -0.24 1.92 -4.37
CA SER A 41 0.69 0.90 -4.87
C SER A 41 2.11 1.46 -5.05
N ALA A 42 2.24 2.71 -5.51
CA ALA A 42 3.52 3.40 -5.59
C ALA A 42 4.19 3.56 -4.21
N LEU A 43 3.41 3.95 -3.18
CA LEU A 43 3.94 4.05 -1.82
C LEU A 43 4.29 2.67 -1.24
N VAL A 44 3.43 1.66 -1.42
CA VAL A 44 3.71 0.30 -0.97
C VAL A 44 5.00 -0.21 -1.59
N LYS A 45 5.19 -0.02 -2.90
CA LYS A 45 6.44 -0.37 -3.56
C LYS A 45 7.65 0.29 -2.89
N LEU A 46 7.60 1.60 -2.63
CA LEU A 46 8.70 2.30 -1.98
C LEU A 46 8.99 1.79 -0.56
N LEU A 47 7.95 1.45 0.20
CA LEU A 47 8.09 0.89 1.55
C LEU A 47 8.65 -0.53 1.52
N LEU A 48 8.26 -1.35 0.53
CA LEU A 48 8.84 -2.66 0.31
C LEU A 48 10.32 -2.56 -0.08
N ASP A 49 10.66 -1.64 -1.00
CA ASP A 49 12.06 -1.37 -1.39
C ASP A 49 12.88 -0.90 -0.18
N LEU A 50 12.30 -0.10 0.74
CA LEU A 50 12.96 0.29 1.99
C LEU A 50 13.20 -0.91 2.92
N ARG A 51 12.24 -1.84 3.02
CA ARG A 51 12.31 -2.98 3.95
C ARG A 51 13.20 -4.11 3.44
N PHE A 52 13.11 -4.43 2.15
CA PHE A 52 13.75 -5.62 1.56
C PHE A 52 14.90 -5.27 0.61
N GLY A 53 15.13 -3.98 0.34
CA GLY A 53 16.05 -3.51 -0.68
C GLY A 53 15.37 -3.39 -2.05
N GLU A 54 16.05 -2.73 -2.98
CA GLU A 54 15.56 -2.60 -4.36
C GLU A 54 15.62 -3.96 -5.09
N GLY A 55 14.52 -4.33 -5.73
CA GLY A 55 14.43 -5.52 -6.59
C GLY A 55 13.23 -6.40 -6.27
N ASP A 56 13.26 -7.61 -6.82
CA ASP A 56 12.19 -8.59 -6.60
C ASP A 56 12.29 -9.19 -5.19
N MET A 57 11.16 -9.23 -4.50
CA MET A 57 11.03 -9.92 -3.21
C MET A 57 11.24 -11.43 -3.40
N THR A 58 11.94 -12.06 -2.46
CA THR A 58 12.02 -13.52 -2.43
C THR A 58 10.73 -14.12 -1.87
N TYR A 59 10.48 -15.40 -2.14
CA TYR A 59 9.37 -16.14 -1.50
C TYR A 59 9.42 -16.05 0.04
N ARG A 60 10.63 -15.99 0.61
CA ARG A 60 10.82 -15.87 2.06
C ARG A 60 10.39 -14.49 2.58
N ASP A 61 10.66 -13.43 1.82
CA ASP A 61 10.27 -12.06 2.20
C ASP A 61 8.76 -11.93 2.21
N ILE A 62 8.09 -12.44 1.16
CA ILE A 62 6.64 -12.43 1.02
C ILE A 62 5.99 -13.21 2.16
N THR A 63 6.36 -14.47 2.34
CA THR A 63 5.76 -15.33 3.39
C THR A 63 6.05 -14.83 4.79
N GLY A 64 7.22 -14.25 5.02
CA GLY A 64 7.57 -13.61 6.30
C GLY A 64 6.66 -12.42 6.62
N LEU A 65 6.47 -11.51 5.66
CA LEU A 65 5.58 -10.36 5.83
C LEU A 65 4.12 -10.78 6.04
N VAL A 66 3.63 -11.76 5.28
CA VAL A 66 2.27 -12.30 5.45
C VAL A 66 2.09 -12.85 6.87
N ALA A 67 3.03 -13.68 7.35
CA ALA A 67 2.94 -14.26 8.69
C ALA A 67 2.98 -13.20 9.80
N GLU A 68 3.77 -12.14 9.64
CA GLU A 68 3.78 -11.01 10.57
C GLU A 68 2.44 -10.26 10.60
N LEU A 69 1.81 -10.05 9.45
CA LEU A 69 0.50 -9.40 9.35
C LEU A 69 -0.61 -10.28 9.91
N GLU A 70 -0.55 -11.59 9.69
CA GLU A 70 -1.47 -12.54 10.31
C GLU A 70 -1.39 -12.51 11.84
N ASP A 71 -0.19 -12.48 12.41
CA ASP A 71 -0.03 -12.47 13.87
C ASP A 71 -0.50 -11.14 14.48
N ASP A 72 -0.16 -10.00 13.87
CA ASP A 72 -0.58 -8.67 14.33
C ASP A 72 -2.10 -8.52 14.40
N HIS A 73 -2.81 -9.11 13.44
CA HIS A 73 -4.25 -8.93 13.24
C HIS A 73 -5.09 -10.17 13.57
N ARG A 74 -4.50 -11.19 14.21
CA ARG A 74 -5.15 -12.48 14.51
C ARG A 74 -6.44 -12.36 15.35
N ASN A 75 -6.59 -11.27 16.10
CA ASN A 75 -7.72 -11.03 17.02
C ASN A 75 -8.63 -9.89 16.53
N ASP A 76 -8.42 -9.36 15.33
CA ASP A 76 -9.24 -8.30 14.79
C ASP A 76 -10.64 -8.81 14.42
N THR A 77 -11.62 -7.92 14.43
CA THR A 77 -13.00 -8.25 14.02
C THR A 77 -13.05 -8.73 12.57
N HIS A 78 -12.12 -8.22 11.75
CA HIS A 78 -11.86 -8.70 10.40
C HIS A 78 -10.39 -9.14 10.37
N PRO A 79 -10.09 -10.44 10.49
CA PRO A 79 -8.74 -10.95 10.34
C PRO A 79 -8.18 -10.65 8.95
N VAL A 80 -6.85 -10.60 8.85
CA VAL A 80 -6.15 -10.48 7.56
C VAL A 80 -6.45 -11.71 6.72
N GLU A 81 -6.77 -11.51 5.45
CA GLU A 81 -6.88 -12.59 4.46
C GLU A 81 -5.48 -12.84 3.87
N PRO A 82 -4.77 -13.92 4.28
CA PRO A 82 -3.36 -14.09 3.96
C PRO A 82 -3.12 -14.23 2.46
N PHE A 83 -4.06 -14.88 1.77
CA PHE A 83 -4.05 -15.03 0.32
C PHE A 83 -4.13 -13.69 -0.42
N ALA A 84 -4.91 -12.73 0.10
CA ALA A 84 -5.01 -11.40 -0.50
C ALA A 84 -3.69 -10.63 -0.37
N VAL A 85 -3.04 -10.71 0.80
CA VAL A 85 -1.73 -10.08 1.04
C VAL A 85 -0.64 -10.74 0.19
N GLU A 86 -0.54 -12.08 0.23
CA GLU A 86 0.45 -12.82 -0.56
C GLU A 86 0.28 -12.54 -2.05
N GLY A 87 -0.93 -12.69 -2.59
CA GLY A 87 -1.17 -12.51 -4.00
C GLY A 87 -0.96 -11.05 -4.44
N TYR A 88 -1.27 -10.05 -3.61
CA TYR A 88 -0.92 -8.66 -3.90
C TYR A 88 0.60 -8.44 -3.96
N LEU A 89 1.37 -8.98 -3.00
CA LEU A 89 2.83 -8.90 -3.02
C LEU A 89 3.43 -9.61 -4.24
N ARG A 90 2.87 -10.75 -4.65
CA ARG A 90 3.29 -11.49 -5.85
C ARG A 90 2.93 -10.74 -7.14
N ALA A 91 1.79 -10.05 -7.17
CA ALA A 91 1.40 -9.19 -8.28
C ALA A 91 2.41 -8.05 -8.49
N LEU A 92 2.83 -7.40 -7.40
CA LEU A 92 3.91 -6.41 -7.42
C LEU A 92 5.26 -6.99 -7.86
N ASN A 93 5.45 -8.29 -7.72
CA ASN A 93 6.65 -9.04 -8.10
C ASN A 93 6.53 -9.72 -9.48
N GLY A 94 5.65 -9.22 -10.34
CA GLY A 94 5.50 -9.65 -11.73
C GLY A 94 4.47 -10.76 -11.99
N GLU A 95 3.81 -11.31 -10.97
CA GLU A 95 2.70 -12.27 -11.15
C GLU A 95 1.36 -11.55 -11.34
N GLU A 96 1.23 -10.74 -12.39
CA GLU A 96 0.11 -9.81 -12.64
C GLU A 96 -1.30 -10.44 -12.57
N ARG A 97 -1.43 -11.76 -12.80
CA ARG A 97 -2.71 -12.49 -12.69
C ARG A 97 -3.41 -12.22 -11.36
N PHE A 98 -2.66 -12.04 -10.28
CA PHE A 98 -3.22 -11.82 -8.95
C PHE A 98 -3.96 -10.48 -8.83
N PHE A 99 -3.63 -9.47 -9.65
CA PHE A 99 -4.43 -8.24 -9.71
C PHE A 99 -5.84 -8.45 -10.26
N THR A 100 -6.08 -9.55 -10.99
CA THR A 100 -7.40 -9.90 -11.52
C THR A 100 -8.12 -10.96 -10.69
N GLU A 101 -7.37 -11.80 -9.96
CA GLU A 101 -7.92 -12.85 -9.10
C GLU A 101 -8.39 -12.33 -7.73
N ILE A 102 -7.79 -11.24 -7.22
CA ILE A 102 -8.11 -10.67 -5.91
C ILE A 102 -9.10 -9.50 -6.10
N PRO A 103 -10.23 -9.45 -5.38
CA PRO A 103 -11.13 -8.31 -5.42
C PRO A 103 -10.41 -7.01 -5.05
N LEU A 104 -10.71 -5.91 -5.75
CA LEU A 104 -10.05 -4.62 -5.54
C LEU A 104 -10.06 -4.18 -4.07
N GLY A 105 -11.19 -4.29 -3.37
CA GLY A 105 -11.29 -3.95 -1.95
C GLY A 105 -10.31 -4.73 -1.05
N GLU A 106 -10.03 -5.99 -1.36
CA GLU A 106 -9.06 -6.80 -0.63
C GLU A 106 -7.61 -6.40 -0.98
N GLN A 107 -7.34 -6.00 -2.23
CA GLN A 107 -6.03 -5.46 -2.61
C GLN A 107 -5.73 -4.17 -1.84
N VAL A 108 -6.73 -3.29 -1.70
CA VAL A 108 -6.62 -2.01 -0.98
C VAL A 108 -6.39 -2.24 0.49
N ARG A 109 -7.13 -3.18 1.08
CA ARG A 109 -6.93 -3.59 2.45
C ARG A 109 -5.53 -4.15 2.69
N ALA A 110 -5.04 -5.01 1.79
CA ALA A 110 -3.66 -5.50 1.84
C ALA A 110 -2.64 -4.36 1.80
N GLN A 111 -2.82 -3.39 0.90
CA GLN A 111 -1.96 -2.20 0.81
C GLN A 111 -1.89 -1.45 2.14
N PHE A 112 -3.03 -1.19 2.77
CA PHE A 112 -3.07 -0.50 4.07
C PHE A 112 -2.31 -1.23 5.17
N LEU A 113 -2.54 -2.54 5.27
CA LEU A 113 -1.88 -3.38 6.27
C LEU A 113 -0.36 -3.37 6.07
N ILE A 114 0.09 -3.54 4.82
CA ILE A 114 1.51 -3.50 4.46
C ILE A 114 2.12 -2.13 4.80
N MET A 115 1.47 -1.02 4.41
CA MET A 115 1.97 0.33 4.70
C MET A 115 2.10 0.57 6.20
N SER A 116 1.05 0.28 6.98
CA SER A 116 1.06 0.48 8.44
C SER A 116 2.12 -0.39 9.12
N LYS A 117 2.28 -1.64 8.69
CA LYS A 117 3.30 -2.55 9.22
C LYS A 117 4.71 -2.04 8.97
N ILE A 118 5.02 -1.65 7.74
CA ILE A 118 6.36 -1.19 7.40
C ILE A 118 6.64 0.17 8.04
N ALA A 119 5.68 1.10 8.02
CA ALA A 119 5.86 2.43 8.61
C ALA A 119 6.12 2.38 10.13
N THR A 120 5.49 1.44 10.84
CA THR A 120 5.72 1.27 12.29
C THR A 120 7.03 0.57 12.62
N GLN A 121 7.57 -0.24 11.70
CA GLN A 121 8.86 -0.93 11.86
C GLN A 121 10.06 -0.11 11.36
N ALA A 122 9.83 0.87 10.47
CA ALA A 122 10.86 1.74 9.92
C ALA A 122 10.83 3.11 10.63
N PRO A 123 11.71 3.36 11.62
CA PRO A 123 11.64 4.55 12.48
C PRO A 123 11.79 5.88 11.73
N ASP A 124 12.27 5.84 10.50
CA ASP A 124 12.45 7.00 9.63
C ASP A 124 11.17 7.41 8.87
N VAL A 125 10.20 6.49 8.69
CA VAL A 125 9.04 6.73 7.83
C VAL A 125 8.07 7.75 8.41
N ILE A 126 7.65 7.57 9.67
CA ILE A 126 6.67 8.46 10.31
C ILE A 126 7.18 9.91 10.43
N PRO A 127 8.42 10.17 10.92
CA PRO A 127 8.95 11.52 10.98
C PRO A 127 9.08 12.20 9.62
N ASN A 128 9.36 11.42 8.57
CA ASN A 128 9.59 11.92 7.21
C ASN A 128 8.44 11.57 6.25
N VAL A 129 7.22 11.38 6.76
CA VAL A 129 6.08 10.87 5.97
C VAL A 129 5.85 11.70 4.69
N ASP A 130 5.99 13.01 4.78
CA ASP A 130 5.80 13.91 3.63
C ASP A 130 6.87 13.74 2.54
N GLU A 131 8.09 13.32 2.90
CA GLU A 131 9.13 12.96 1.94
C GLU A 131 8.79 11.65 1.21
N TYR A 132 8.37 10.62 1.95
CA TYR A 132 7.95 9.34 1.37
C TYR A 132 6.73 9.51 0.44
N LEU A 133 5.75 10.35 0.82
CA LEU A 133 4.62 10.69 -0.04
C LEU A 133 5.06 11.40 -1.32
N THR A 134 6.02 12.32 -1.24
CA THR A 134 6.56 13.00 -2.42
C THR A 134 7.28 12.04 -3.36
N ARG A 135 8.04 11.08 -2.81
CA ARG A 135 8.65 10.00 -3.59
C ARG A 135 7.60 9.10 -4.23
N ALA A 136 6.53 8.78 -3.51
CA ALA A 136 5.41 7.98 -4.02
C ALA A 136 4.68 8.68 -5.18
N GLU A 137 4.54 10.01 -5.14
CA GLU A 137 3.97 10.76 -6.25
C GLU A 137 4.84 10.68 -7.52
N ALA A 138 6.17 10.74 -7.37
CA ALA A 138 7.10 10.58 -8.48
C ALA A 138 7.02 9.16 -9.06
N GLU A 139 6.92 8.15 -8.20
CA GLU A 139 6.77 6.75 -8.60
C GLU A 139 5.42 6.48 -9.28
N TYR A 140 4.32 7.04 -8.77
CA TYR A 140 3.01 7.02 -9.41
C TYR A 140 3.07 7.58 -10.85
N LEU A 141 3.73 8.73 -11.03
CA LEU A 141 3.87 9.33 -12.36
C LEU A 141 4.70 8.45 -13.33
N ARG A 142 5.63 7.64 -12.80
CA ARG A 142 6.36 6.65 -13.60
C ARG A 142 5.43 5.51 -14.02
N MET A 143 4.69 4.93 -13.07
CA MET A 143 3.74 3.85 -13.33
C MET A 143 2.67 4.24 -14.36
N VAL A 144 2.14 5.47 -14.28
CA VAL A 144 1.17 5.97 -15.26
C VAL A 144 1.76 6.02 -16.67
N LYS A 145 3.00 6.51 -16.82
CA LYS A 145 3.67 6.58 -18.13
C LYS A 145 3.94 5.20 -18.70
N ASP A 146 4.36 4.26 -17.87
CA ASP A 146 4.66 2.89 -18.29
C ASP A 146 3.39 2.16 -18.76
N ALA A 147 2.21 2.51 -18.23
CA ALA A 147 0.94 1.95 -18.66
C ALA A 147 0.39 2.56 -19.97
N GLU A 148 0.92 3.71 -20.41
CA GLU A 148 0.51 4.40 -21.65
C GLU A 148 1.37 4.03 -22.87
N GLY A 149 2.52 3.36 -22.67
CA GLY A 149 3.48 2.97 -23.70
C GLY A 149 3.33 1.53 -24.18
#